data_AF-A0A372JT22-F1
#
_entry.id   AF-A0A372JT22-F1
#
_cell.length_a   1.000
_cell.length_b   1.000
_cell.length_c   1.000
_cell.angle_alpha   90.00
_cell.angle_beta   90.00
_cell.angle_gamma   90.00
#
_symmetry.space_group_name_H-M   'P 1'
#
loop_
_entity.id
_entity.type
_entity.pdbx_description
1 polymer ?
#
loop_
_entity_poly.entity_id
_entity_poly.type
_entity_poly.pdbx_seq_one_letter_code
_entity_poly.pdbx_strand_id
1 'polypeptide(L)'
;MFERFTDRARRVVVLAQEEARMLNHNYIGTEHILLGLIHEGEGVATPRAKKVLELSLREALQLGHNYIGTEHILLGLIREGEGVAAQVLVKLGADLNRVRQQVIQLLHGYSGGKEPASSGGPSESAPSTSLVLDQFGRNLTQAAREGKLDPVIGRDTEIERV
;
A
#
# COMPACT_ATOMS: atom_id res chain seq x y z
N MET A 1 26.57 -7.17 18.37
CA MET A 1 25.19 -6.65 18.51
C MET A 1 24.15 -7.74 18.79
N PHE A 2 24.28 -8.95 18.21
CA PHE A 2 23.27 -10.05 18.37
C PHE A 2 23.59 -11.10 19.44
N GLU A 3 24.54 -10.86 20.35
CA GLU A 3 25.01 -11.87 21.32
C GLU A 3 23.95 -12.28 22.35
N ARG A 4 22.92 -11.45 22.55
CA ARG A 4 21.76 -11.77 23.42
C ARG A 4 20.62 -12.49 22.70
N PHE A 5 20.72 -12.68 21.39
CA PHE A 5 19.68 -13.31 20.59
C PHE A 5 19.95 -14.80 20.46
N THR A 6 18.89 -15.61 20.55
CA THR A 6 18.95 -17.04 20.20
C THR A 6 19.27 -17.21 18.72
N ASP A 7 19.82 -18.35 18.30
CA ASP A 7 20.14 -18.61 16.89
C ASP A 7 18.89 -18.48 16.00
N ARG A 8 17.75 -18.89 16.55
CA ARG A 8 16.40 -18.73 16.03
C ARG A 8 16.05 -17.26 15.77
N ALA A 9 16.18 -16.39 16.77
CA ALA A 9 15.91 -14.96 16.62
C ALA A 9 16.90 -14.28 15.66
N ARG A 10 18.15 -14.75 15.56
CA ARG A 10 19.10 -14.25 14.55
C ARG A 10 18.67 -14.64 13.13
N ARG A 11 18.20 -15.87 12.91
CA ARG A 11 17.67 -16.31 11.61
C ARG A 11 16.48 -15.48 11.14
N VAL A 12 15.57 -15.12 12.04
CA VAL A 12 14.43 -14.24 11.74
C VAL A 12 14.90 -12.92 11.13
N VAL A 13 15.94 -12.29 11.71
CA VAL A 13 16.47 -11.01 11.22
C VAL A 13 17.11 -11.16 9.84
N VAL A 14 17.84 -12.25 9.61
CA VAL A 14 18.43 -12.54 8.29
C VAL A 14 17.35 -12.72 7.23
N LEU A 15 16.30 -13.49 7.55
CA LEU A 15 15.16 -13.71 6.66
C LEU A 15 14.41 -12.40 6.39
N ALA A 16 14.20 -11.57 7.40
CA ALA A 16 13.59 -10.25 7.22
C ALA A 16 14.41 -9.35 6.27
N GLN A 17 15.74 -9.38 6.39
CA GLN A 17 16.61 -8.62 5.49
C GLN A 17 16.56 -9.17 4.06
N GLU A 18 16.48 -10.49 3.89
CA GLU A 18 16.30 -11.13 2.59
C GLU A 18 14.97 -10.74 1.94
N GLU A 19 13.87 -10.75 2.71
CA GLU A 19 12.54 -10.29 2.28
C GLU A 19 12.57 -8.82 1.84
N ALA A 20 13.16 -7.93 2.65
CA ALA A 20 13.28 -6.51 2.28
C ALA A 20 14.04 -6.32 0.96
N ARG A 21 15.12 -7.09 0.77
CA ARG A 21 15.89 -7.08 -0.47
C ARG A 21 15.09 -7.61 -1.67
N MET A 22 14.36 -8.71 -1.47
CA MET A 22 13.50 -9.30 -2.52
C MET A 22 12.39 -8.34 -2.97
N LEU A 23 11.92 -7.49 -2.05
CA LEU A 23 10.90 -6.48 -2.30
C LEU A 23 11.46 -5.13 -2.76
N ASN A 24 12.78 -5.02 -2.96
CA ASN A 24 13.48 -3.75 -3.29
C ASN A 24 13.23 -2.63 -2.27
N HIS A 25 13.06 -2.97 -1.00
CA HIS A 25 12.94 -2.00 0.09
C HIS A 25 14.33 -1.66 0.66
N ASN A 26 14.61 -0.36 0.82
CA ASN A 26 15.87 0.14 1.37
C ASN A 26 15.91 0.13 2.91
N TYR A 27 14.88 -0.40 3.58
CA TYR A 27 14.76 -0.46 5.03
C TYR A 27 14.09 -1.76 5.48
N ILE A 28 14.34 -2.16 6.74
CA ILE A 28 13.68 -3.30 7.37
C ILE A 28 12.54 -2.78 8.25
N GLY A 29 11.33 -2.70 7.70
CA GLY A 29 10.10 -2.48 8.47
C GLY A 29 9.64 -3.70 9.28
N THR A 30 8.61 -3.48 10.11
CA THR A 30 7.98 -4.52 10.95
C THR A 30 7.39 -5.67 10.14
N GLU A 31 6.94 -5.39 8.92
CA GLU A 31 6.41 -6.34 7.95
C GLU A 31 7.46 -7.39 7.55
N HIS A 32 8.72 -6.98 7.38
CA HIS A 32 9.80 -7.91 7.07
C HIS A 32 10.13 -8.80 8.26
N ILE A 33 10.09 -8.27 9.49
CA ILE A 33 10.29 -9.07 10.71
C ILE A 33 9.17 -10.10 10.85
N LEU A 34 7.92 -9.71 10.59
CA LEU A 34 6.79 -10.63 10.57
C LEU A 34 6.99 -11.75 9.54
N LEU A 35 7.38 -11.41 8.31
CA LEU A 35 7.71 -12.39 7.27
C LEU A 35 8.87 -13.30 7.68
N GLY A 36 9.91 -12.74 8.29
CA GLY A 36 11.05 -13.49 8.84
C GLY A 36 10.62 -14.48 9.92
N LEU A 37 9.73 -14.10 10.83
CA LEU A 37 9.17 -14.96 11.88
C LEU A 37 8.38 -16.13 11.29
N ILE A 38 7.64 -15.87 10.22
CA ILE A 38 6.85 -16.88 9.51
C ILE A 38 7.75 -17.84 8.73
N HIS A 39 8.85 -17.35 8.17
CA HIS A 39 9.80 -18.14 7.39
C HIS A 39 10.74 -18.98 8.25
N GLU A 40 11.04 -18.51 9.47
CA GLU A 40 12.02 -19.15 10.35
C GLU A 40 11.55 -20.50 10.93
N GLY A 41 10.37 -20.98 10.52
CA GLY A 41 10.14 -22.42 10.38
C GLY A 41 10.04 -23.17 11.70
N GLU A 42 9.24 -22.67 12.65
CA GLU A 42 8.67 -23.45 13.76
C GLU A 42 7.51 -22.66 14.42
N GLY A 43 6.27 -23.12 14.29
CA GLY A 43 5.23 -22.89 15.30
C GLY A 43 4.48 -21.54 15.37
N VAL A 44 4.86 -20.46 14.69
CA VAL A 44 4.09 -19.19 14.80
C VAL A 44 2.86 -19.17 13.89
N ALA A 45 2.94 -19.76 12.70
CA ALA A 45 1.86 -19.78 11.72
C ALA A 45 1.70 -21.17 11.09
N THR A 46 0.46 -21.59 10.85
CA THR A 46 0.19 -22.79 10.06
C THR A 46 0.72 -22.60 8.62
N PRO A 47 1.07 -23.66 7.88
CA PRO A 47 1.45 -23.53 6.47
C PRO A 47 0.44 -22.74 5.63
N ARG A 48 -0.84 -22.86 5.99
CA ARG A 48 -1.95 -22.12 5.38
C ARG A 48 -1.94 -20.64 5.74
N ALA A 49 -1.72 -20.29 7.01
CA ALA A 49 -1.59 -18.90 7.43
C ALA A 49 -0.37 -18.21 6.79
N LYS A 50 0.75 -18.93 6.64
CA LYS A 50 1.90 -18.45 5.85
C LYS A 50 1.48 -18.17 4.41
N LYS A 51 0.76 -19.09 3.78
CA LYS A 51 0.29 -18.92 2.40
C LYS A 51 -0.62 -17.70 2.23
N VAL A 52 -1.54 -17.47 3.15
CA VAL A 52 -2.42 -16.30 3.16
C VAL A 52 -1.61 -15.00 3.20
N LEU A 53 -0.58 -14.92 4.04
CA LEU A 53 0.23 -13.71 4.17
C LEU A 53 1.08 -13.45 2.91
N GLU A 54 1.64 -14.49 2.30
CA GLU A 54 2.30 -14.38 0.98
C GLU A 54 1.35 -13.87 -0.10
N LEU A 55 0.10 -14.36 -0.11
CA LEU A 55 -0.92 -13.91 -1.07
C LEU A 55 -1.31 -12.45 -0.81
N SER A 56 -1.47 -12.06 0.46
CA SER A 56 -1.76 -10.69 0.86
C SER A 56 -0.68 -9.72 0.37
N LEU A 57 0.59 -10.08 0.55
CA LEU A 57 1.72 -9.29 0.04
C LEU A 57 1.66 -9.13 -1.49
N ARG A 58 1.36 -10.21 -2.22
CA ARG A 58 1.21 -10.15 -3.68
C ARG A 58 0.06 -9.25 -4.12
N GLU A 59 -1.07 -9.28 -3.42
CA GLU A 59 -2.20 -8.39 -3.72
C GLU A 59 -1.81 -6.92 -3.47
N ALA A 60 -1.11 -6.60 -2.38
CA ALA A 60 -0.61 -5.26 -2.12
C ALA A 60 0.32 -4.75 -3.23
N LEU A 61 1.29 -5.57 -3.64
CA LEU A 61 2.22 -5.24 -4.73
C LEU A 61 1.50 -5.08 -6.08
N GLN A 62 0.51 -5.92 -6.38
CA GLN A 62 -0.30 -5.82 -7.61
C GLN A 62 -1.12 -4.53 -7.67
N LEU A 63 -1.55 -4.02 -6.51
CA LEU A 63 -2.27 -2.76 -6.38
C LEU A 63 -1.32 -1.54 -6.27
N GLY A 64 -0.01 -1.76 -6.25
CA GLY A 64 0.99 -0.69 -6.10
C GLY A 64 1.04 -0.08 -4.70
N HIS A 65 0.53 -0.79 -3.68
CA HIS A 65 0.58 -0.36 -2.30
C HIS A 65 1.92 -0.75 -1.65
N ASN A 66 2.58 0.22 -1.02
CA ASN A 66 3.87 0.03 -0.34
C ASN A 66 3.73 -0.52 1.10
N TYR A 67 2.53 -0.93 1.49
CA TYR A 67 2.21 -1.47 2.81
C TYR A 67 1.10 -2.52 2.72
N ILE A 68 1.01 -3.39 3.73
CA ILE A 68 -0.01 -4.42 3.82
C ILE A 68 -1.12 -3.97 4.79
N GLY A 69 -2.18 -3.38 4.24
CA GLY A 69 -3.43 -3.14 4.97
C GLY A 69 -4.34 -4.37 5.14
N THR A 70 -5.42 -4.20 5.90
CA THR A 70 -6.42 -5.25 6.20
C THR A 70 -7.13 -5.78 4.95
N GLU A 71 -7.29 -4.94 3.95
CA GLU A 71 -7.84 -5.24 2.63
C GLU A 71 -7.03 -6.33 1.92
N HIS A 72 -5.70 -6.26 1.99
CA HIS A 72 -4.83 -7.23 1.36
C HIS A 72 -4.88 -8.57 2.08
N ILE A 73 -4.99 -8.54 3.41
CA ILE A 73 -5.17 -9.75 4.22
C ILE A 73 -6.47 -10.45 3.83
N LEU A 74 -7.56 -9.69 3.69
CA LEU A 74 -8.84 -10.25 3.24
C LEU A 74 -8.76 -10.81 1.81
N LEU A 75 -8.12 -10.09 0.89
CA LEU A 75 -7.89 -10.56 -0.49
C LEU A 75 -7.03 -11.84 -0.51
N GLY A 76 -6.01 -11.92 0.34
CA GLY A 76 -5.17 -13.12 0.52
C GLY A 76 -5.96 -14.31 1.05
N LEU A 77 -6.85 -14.10 2.02
CA LEU A 77 -7.75 -15.14 2.55
C LEU A 77 -8.72 -15.65 1.47
N ILE A 78 -9.32 -14.74 0.71
CA ILE A 78 -10.25 -15.08 -0.39
C ILE A 78 -9.52 -15.85 -1.48
N ARG A 79 -8.29 -15.45 -1.82
CA ARG A 79 -7.47 -16.07 -2.85
C ARG A 79 -6.95 -17.45 -2.46
N GLU A 80 -6.72 -17.69 -1.16
CA GLU A 80 -6.38 -19.03 -0.67
C GLU A 80 -7.58 -19.98 -0.75
N GLY A 81 -8.79 -19.50 -0.44
CA GLY A 81 -10.07 -20.12 -0.82
C GLY A 81 -10.46 -21.42 -0.10
N GLU A 82 -9.51 -22.14 0.49
CA GLU A 82 -9.75 -23.47 1.08
C GLU A 82 -9.70 -23.47 2.62
N GLY A 83 -9.24 -22.37 3.22
CA GLY A 83 -9.09 -22.20 4.65
C GLY A 83 -10.41 -22.02 5.40
N VAL A 84 -10.33 -22.13 6.74
CA VAL A 84 -11.48 -21.96 7.64
C VAL A 84 -12.16 -20.60 7.43
N ALA A 85 -11.39 -19.54 7.20
CA ALA A 85 -11.94 -18.21 6.94
C ALA A 85 -12.83 -18.16 5.69
N ALA A 86 -12.39 -18.77 4.58
CA ALA A 86 -13.18 -18.85 3.35
C ALA A 86 -14.47 -19.64 3.57
N GLN A 87 -14.39 -20.76 4.30
CA GLN A 87 -15.56 -21.57 4.65
C GLN A 87 -16.54 -20.80 5.54
N VAL A 88 -16.05 -20.01 6.51
CA VAL A 88 -16.89 -19.16 7.37
C VAL A 88 -17.60 -18.09 6.53
N LEU A 89 -16.90 -17.42 5.62
CA LEU A 89 -17.51 -16.44 4.71
C LEU A 89 -18.62 -17.07 3.87
N VAL A 90 -18.37 -18.24 3.27
CA VAL A 90 -19.38 -18.99 2.49
C VAL A 90 -20.56 -19.42 3.36
N LYS A 91 -20.33 -19.91 4.58
CA LYS A 91 -21.40 -20.27 5.53
C LYS A 91 -22.27 -19.09 5.95
N LEU A 92 -21.70 -17.88 6.00
CA LEU A 92 -22.43 -16.64 6.24
C LEU A 92 -23.15 -16.11 4.99
N GLY A 93 -23.11 -16.84 3.88
CA GLY A 93 -23.78 -16.49 2.62
C GLY A 93 -23.00 -15.51 1.76
N ALA A 94 -21.72 -15.29 2.02
CA ALA A 94 -20.88 -14.44 1.19
C ALA A 94 -20.37 -15.18 -0.05
N ASP A 95 -20.49 -14.54 -1.21
CA ASP A 95 -19.81 -14.98 -2.44
C ASP A 95 -18.40 -14.39 -2.49
N LEU A 96 -17.38 -15.25 -2.52
CA LEU A 96 -15.97 -14.85 -2.44
C LEU A 96 -15.56 -13.91 -3.60
N ASN A 97 -16.08 -14.13 -4.80
CA ASN A 97 -15.77 -13.28 -5.96
C ASN A 97 -16.39 -11.89 -5.78
N ARG A 98 -17.62 -11.83 -5.30
CA ARG A 98 -18.32 -10.57 -5.03
C ARG A 98 -17.64 -9.79 -3.91
N VAL A 99 -17.20 -10.45 -2.84
CA VAL A 99 -16.43 -9.79 -1.76
C VAL A 99 -15.14 -9.21 -2.32
N ARG A 100 -14.39 -9.97 -3.13
CA ARG A 100 -13.17 -9.47 -3.79
C ARG A 100 -13.44 -8.23 -4.64
N GLN A 101 -14.47 -8.27 -5.48
CA GLN A 101 -14.86 -7.13 -6.31
C GLN A 101 -15.23 -5.90 -5.47
N GLN A 102 -15.99 -6.09 -4.39
CA GLN A 102 -16.38 -5.01 -3.49
C GLN A 102 -15.17 -4.36 -2.81
N VAL A 103 -14.21 -5.15 -2.34
CA VAL A 103 -12.97 -4.63 -1.73
C VAL A 103 -12.18 -3.81 -2.75
N ILE A 104 -12.00 -4.34 -3.96
CA ILE A 104 -11.30 -3.63 -5.04
C ILE A 104 -12.01 -2.31 -5.36
N GLN A 105 -13.35 -2.31 -5.45
CA GLN A 105 -14.12 -1.10 -5.72
C GLN A 105 -13.95 -0.03 -4.63
N LEU A 106 -13.95 -0.44 -3.35
CA LEU A 106 -13.74 0.48 -2.24
C LEU A 106 -12.34 1.10 -2.26
N LEU A 107 -11.31 0.34 -2.62
CA LEU A 107 -9.94 0.85 -2.68
C LEU A 107 -9.77 1.94 -3.73
N HIS A 108 -10.36 1.77 -4.92
CA HIS A 108 -10.36 2.81 -5.95
C HIS A 108 -11.08 4.10 -5.50
N GLY A 109 -12.09 3.98 -4.63
CA GLY A 109 -12.78 5.14 -4.05
C GLY A 109 -11.97 5.86 -2.97
N TYR A 110 -11.04 5.18 -2.30
CA TYR A 110 -10.20 5.75 -1.24
C TYR A 110 -8.89 6.40 -1.76
N SER A 111 -8.42 6.05 -2.97
CA SER A 111 -7.22 6.67 -3.57
C SER A 111 -7.36 8.18 -3.88
N GLY A 112 -8.54 8.78 -3.65
CA GLY A 112 -8.80 10.22 -3.80
C GLY A 112 -8.81 11.05 -2.49
N GLY A 113 -8.63 10.42 -1.33
CA GLY A 113 -8.79 11.10 -0.02
C GLY A 113 -7.47 11.36 0.72
N LYS A 114 -6.64 12.28 0.24
CA LYS A 114 -5.72 13.01 1.13
C LYS A 114 -6.50 14.14 1.79
N GLU A 115 -6.40 14.22 3.12
CA GLU A 115 -7.12 15.13 4.01
C GLU A 115 -7.17 16.59 3.52
N PRO A 116 -8.33 17.28 3.54
CA PRO A 116 -8.37 18.71 3.33
C PRO A 116 -8.16 19.44 4.66
N ALA A 117 -6.97 20.01 4.82
CA ALA A 117 -6.79 21.13 5.73
C ALA A 117 -7.31 22.41 5.05
N SER A 118 -8.26 23.08 5.73
CA SER A 118 -8.48 24.54 5.72
C SER A 118 -8.99 25.26 4.45
N SER A 119 -10.24 25.75 4.60
CA SER A 119 -10.77 27.09 4.30
C SER A 119 -10.61 27.74 2.90
N GLY A 120 -11.77 27.84 2.21
CA GLY A 120 -12.37 29.08 1.70
C GLY A 120 -11.58 30.05 0.80
N GLY A 121 -11.92 30.08 -0.50
CA GLY A 121 -11.66 31.19 -1.42
C GLY A 121 -12.13 30.90 -2.86
N PRO A 122 -12.59 31.89 -3.65
CA PRO A 122 -13.63 31.70 -4.66
C PRO A 122 -13.17 31.09 -5.99
N SER A 123 -14.12 30.39 -6.62
CA SER A 123 -14.08 29.83 -7.98
C SER A 123 -13.89 30.91 -9.04
N GLU A 124 -12.90 30.73 -9.92
CA GLU A 124 -12.87 31.32 -11.26
C GLU A 124 -12.69 30.24 -12.33
N SER A 125 -13.70 30.19 -13.20
CA SER A 125 -13.81 29.64 -14.56
C SER A 125 -12.71 30.20 -15.49
N ALA A 126 -12.17 29.53 -16.51
CA ALA A 126 -12.67 28.49 -17.41
C ALA A 126 -11.49 27.71 -18.06
N PRO A 127 -11.67 26.49 -18.58
CA PRO A 127 -10.62 25.79 -19.31
C PRO A 127 -10.65 26.15 -20.80
N SER A 128 -9.63 26.83 -21.29
CA SER A 128 -9.31 26.90 -22.72
C SER A 128 -8.60 25.59 -23.11
N THR A 129 -9.35 24.54 -23.40
CA THR A 129 -8.84 23.21 -23.75
C THR A 129 -8.34 23.17 -25.19
N SER A 130 -7.08 23.50 -25.42
CA SER A 130 -6.38 23.04 -26.63
C SER A 130 -5.98 21.58 -26.42
N LEU A 131 -6.42 20.67 -27.30
CA LEU A 131 -6.10 19.24 -27.25
C LEU A 131 -4.58 18.95 -27.22
N VAL A 132 -3.76 19.88 -27.73
CA VAL A 132 -2.30 19.77 -27.71
C VAL A 132 -1.73 20.04 -26.30
N LEU A 133 -2.33 20.97 -25.56
CA LEU A 133 -1.90 21.32 -24.20
C LEU A 133 -2.25 20.20 -23.20
N ASP A 134 -3.36 19.49 -23.38
CA ASP A 134 -3.74 18.37 -22.51
C ASP A 134 -2.86 17.13 -22.75
N GLN A 135 -2.36 16.94 -23.98
CA GLN A 135 -1.52 15.78 -24.32
C GLN A 135 -0.05 15.96 -23.94
N PHE A 136 0.48 17.19 -23.99
CA PHE A 136 1.91 17.47 -23.78
C PHE A 136 2.22 18.44 -22.63
N GLY A 137 1.20 19.12 -22.09
CA GLY A 137 1.34 20.06 -20.99
C GLY A 137 1.00 19.44 -19.64
N ARG A 138 1.68 19.90 -18.59
CA ARG A 138 1.32 19.60 -17.20
C ARG A 138 0.77 20.87 -16.55
N ASN A 139 -0.46 20.82 -16.07
CA ASN A 139 -1.10 21.96 -15.42
C ASN A 139 -0.60 22.12 -13.97
N LEU A 140 0.31 23.06 -13.74
CA LEU A 140 0.89 23.32 -12.42
C LEU A 140 -0.11 23.94 -11.44
N THR A 141 -1.05 24.77 -11.92
CA THR A 141 -2.10 25.38 -11.08
C THR A 141 -3.03 24.32 -10.48
N GLN A 142 -3.40 23.32 -11.28
CA GLN A 142 -4.18 22.19 -10.80
C GLN A 142 -3.37 21.32 -9.83
N ALA A 143 -2.12 21.00 -10.16
CA ALA A 143 -1.25 20.22 -9.28
C ALA A 143 -1.03 20.91 -7.91
N ALA A 144 -0.96 22.24 -7.89
CA ALA A 144 -0.89 23.04 -6.67
C ALA A 144 -2.17 22.91 -5.82
N ARG A 145 -3.35 23.05 -6.44
CA ARG A 145 -4.65 22.88 -5.75
C ARG A 145 -4.83 21.49 -5.15
N GLU A 146 -4.32 20.47 -5.84
CA GLU A 146 -4.37 19.07 -5.38
C GLU A 146 -3.28 18.72 -4.36
N GLY A 147 -2.44 19.68 -3.93
CA GLY A 147 -1.39 19.46 -2.94
C GLY A 147 -0.28 18.50 -3.40
N LYS A 148 -0.10 18.37 -4.72
CA LYS A 148 0.88 17.46 -5.35
C LYS A 148 2.22 18.14 -5.68
N LEU A 149 2.38 19.42 -5.37
CA LEU A 149 3.64 20.15 -5.56
C LEU A 149 4.41 20.21 -4.25
N ASP A 150 5.71 19.92 -4.34
CA ASP A 150 6.62 20.12 -3.23
C ASP A 150 6.92 21.62 -3.02
N PRO A 151 7.12 22.07 -1.78
CA PRO A 151 7.47 23.45 -1.51
C PRO A 151 8.86 23.77 -2.09
N VAL A 152 8.98 24.93 -2.72
CA VAL A 152 10.26 25.43 -3.22
C VAL A 152 10.94 26.22 -2.11
N ILE A 153 12.03 25.70 -1.57
CA ILE A 153 12.78 26.36 -0.49
C ILE A 153 13.85 27.29 -1.07
N GLY A 154 13.91 28.53 -0.58
CA GLY A 154 15.05 29.45 -0.78
C GLY A 154 15.10 30.18 -2.12
N ARG A 155 13.98 30.26 -2.86
CA ARG A 155 13.84 31.04 -4.12
C ARG A 155 12.82 32.16 -4.02
N ASP A 156 12.61 32.69 -2.82
CA ASP A 156 11.56 33.67 -2.55
C ASP A 156 11.77 34.97 -3.36
N THR A 157 13.02 35.41 -3.50
CA THR A 157 13.38 36.63 -4.25
C THR A 157 13.14 36.51 -5.76
N GLU A 158 13.31 35.32 -6.32
CA GLU A 158 13.08 35.04 -7.73
C GLU A 158 11.60 34.86 -8.04
N ILE A 159 10.85 34.23 -7.13
CA ILE A 159 9.41 34.05 -7.27
C ILE A 159 8.69 35.40 -7.22
N GLU A 160 9.12 36.33 -6.37
CA GLU A 160 8.53 37.68 -6.26
C GLU A 160 8.83 38.56 -7.50
N ARG A 161 9.91 38.26 -8.23
CA ARG A 161 10.33 39.04 -9.40
C ARG A 161 9.60 38.67 -10.70
N VAL A 162 8.99 37.48 -10.76
CA VAL A 162 8.36 36.90 -11.96
C VAL A 162 6.85 37.16 -11.94
#